data_AF-A0A7J6BRR7-F1
#
_entry.id   AF-A0A7J6BRR7-F1
#
_cell.length_a   1.000
_cell.length_b   1.000
_cell.length_c   1.000
_cell.angle_alpha   90.00
_cell.angle_beta   90.00
_cell.angle_gamma   90.00
#
_symmetry.space_group_name_H-M   'P 1'
#
loop_
_entity.id
_entity.type
_entity.pdbx_description
1 polymer ?
#
loop_
_entity_poly.entity_id
_entity_poly.type
_entity_poly.pdbx_seq_one_letter_code
_entity_poly.pdbx_strand_id
1 'polypeptide(L)'
;MTARLCCLLIAALLCLSVCLSTTDTEGPATEEPEKPGVCPGNKLKEAVAGVCAEMCSNDSECPNDKKCCSNGCGHQCMTPYAEKPGSCPKNHGEGLCVEECSHDTNCVNDQKCCSNGCGHQCMAPYKGAWRQK
;
A
#
# COMPACT_ATOMS: atom_id res chain seq x y z
N MET A 1 29.13 18.72 -49.78
CA MET A 1 29.00 19.18 -48.38
C MET A 1 27.59 18.99 -47.81
N THR A 2 26.67 18.29 -48.48
CA THR A 2 25.24 18.30 -48.15
C THR A 2 24.75 17.04 -47.44
N ALA A 3 25.25 15.84 -47.82
CA ALA A 3 24.79 14.57 -47.26
C ALA A 3 25.12 14.36 -45.77
N ARG A 4 26.31 14.81 -45.33
CA ARG A 4 26.71 14.71 -43.91
C ARG A 4 25.91 15.66 -43.01
N LEU A 5 25.54 16.85 -43.50
CA LEU A 5 24.64 17.75 -42.77
C LEU A 5 23.22 17.18 -42.70
N CYS A 6 22.71 16.56 -43.78
CA CYS A 6 21.38 15.92 -43.77
C CYS A 6 21.30 14.74 -42.79
N CYS A 7 22.31 13.86 -42.75
CA CYS A 7 22.28 12.71 -41.82
C CYS A 7 22.29 13.15 -40.35
N LEU A 8 23.03 14.21 -40.02
CA LEU A 8 23.10 14.75 -38.66
C LEU A 8 21.77 15.41 -38.25
N LEU A 9 21.09 16.11 -39.17
CA LEU A 9 19.78 16.71 -38.91
C LEU A 9 18.69 15.65 -38.72
N ILE A 10 18.69 14.58 -39.51
CA ILE A 10 17.71 13.48 -39.36
C ILE A 10 17.91 12.74 -38.04
N ALA A 11 19.16 12.45 -37.65
CA ALA A 11 19.46 11.84 -36.37
C ALA A 11 19.01 12.73 -35.19
N ALA A 12 19.24 14.04 -35.26
CA ALA A 12 18.80 14.98 -34.23
C ALA A 12 17.26 15.03 -34.11
N LEU A 13 16.54 15.06 -35.23
CA LEU A 13 15.07 15.06 -35.25
C LEU A 13 14.48 13.76 -34.69
N LEU A 14 15.09 12.61 -35.01
CA LEU A 14 14.68 11.31 -34.46
C LEU A 14 14.94 11.24 -32.96
N CYS A 15 16.11 11.69 -32.49
CA CYS A 15 16.39 11.79 -31.06
C CYS A 15 15.39 12.70 -30.33
N LEU A 16 15.09 13.87 -30.89
CA LEU A 16 14.09 14.79 -30.33
C LEU A 16 12.70 14.15 -30.25
N SER A 17 12.29 13.37 -31.25
CA SER A 17 11.00 12.66 -31.22
C SER A 17 10.92 11.56 -30.16
N VAL A 18 12.03 10.84 -29.92
CA VAL A 18 12.14 9.82 -28.87
C VAL A 18 12.16 10.47 -27.49
N CYS A 19 12.89 11.58 -27.32
CA CYS A 19 12.94 12.33 -26.06
C CYS A 19 11.59 13.00 -25.71
N LEU A 20 10.81 13.44 -26.71
CA LEU A 20 9.47 13.99 -26.46
C LEU A 20 8.47 12.91 -26.03
N SER A 21 8.74 11.65 -26.37
CA SER A 21 7.91 10.49 -26.01
C SER A 21 8.29 9.86 -24.67
N THR A 22 9.49 10.18 -24.17
CA THR A 22 10.03 9.72 -22.88
C THR A 22 10.10 10.89 -21.93
N THR A 23 8.94 11.45 -21.58
CA THR A 23 8.80 12.03 -20.25
C THR A 23 8.78 10.86 -19.29
N ASP A 24 9.95 10.31 -18.95
CA ASP A 24 10.11 9.54 -17.73
C ASP A 24 9.64 10.48 -16.62
N THR A 25 8.43 10.22 -16.17
CA THR A 25 7.81 10.86 -15.03
C THR A 25 8.48 10.31 -13.78
N GLU A 26 9.80 10.52 -13.67
CA GLU A 26 10.45 10.66 -12.37
C GLU A 26 10.10 12.06 -11.85
N GLY A 27 8.80 12.28 -11.65
CA GLY A 27 8.37 13.34 -10.76
C GLY A 27 8.96 13.06 -9.37
N PRO A 28 9.28 14.08 -8.58
CA PRO A 28 9.58 13.87 -7.17
C PRO A 28 8.44 13.03 -6.60
N ALA A 29 8.76 11.94 -5.89
CA ALA A 29 7.78 11.17 -5.15
C ALA A 29 7.10 12.12 -4.16
N THR A 30 6.01 12.75 -4.61
CA THR A 30 5.07 13.42 -3.75
C THR A 30 4.49 12.29 -2.94
N GLU A 31 4.88 12.18 -1.67
CA GLU A 31 4.18 11.31 -0.72
C GLU A 31 2.75 11.83 -0.64
N GLU A 32 1.89 11.30 -1.53
CA GLU A 32 0.47 11.54 -1.48
C GLU A 32 -0.04 10.94 -0.15
N PRO A 33 -0.88 11.67 0.59
CA PRO A 33 -1.29 11.26 1.92
C PRO A 33 -1.96 9.89 1.87
N GLU A 34 -1.43 8.92 2.62
CA GLU A 34 -2.05 7.60 2.79
C GLU A 34 -3.46 7.75 3.35
N LYS A 35 -4.41 7.00 2.79
CA LYS A 35 -5.77 7.00 3.33
C LYS A 35 -5.82 6.22 4.65
N PRO A 36 -6.64 6.65 5.62
CA PRO A 36 -6.75 5.96 6.91
C PRO A 36 -7.19 4.50 6.78
N GLY A 37 -6.77 3.67 7.76
CA GLY A 37 -7.16 2.27 7.87
C GLY A 37 -6.15 1.30 7.26
N VAL A 38 -6.41 0.00 7.46
CA VAL A 38 -5.51 -1.09 7.03
C VAL A 38 -6.15 -1.94 5.94
N CYS A 39 -5.32 -2.41 5.01
CA CYS A 39 -5.78 -3.32 3.97
C CYS A 39 -6.36 -4.61 4.58
N PRO A 40 -7.41 -5.18 3.97
CA PRO A 40 -7.90 -6.49 4.36
C PRO A 40 -6.80 -7.54 4.29
N GLY A 41 -6.70 -8.36 5.33
CA GLY A 41 -5.76 -9.48 5.32
C GLY A 41 -6.12 -10.42 4.16
N ASN A 42 -5.12 -10.81 3.37
CA ASN A 42 -5.24 -11.81 2.33
C ASN A 42 -5.42 -13.20 2.96
N LYS A 43 -6.58 -13.48 3.55
CA LYS A 43 -6.99 -14.86 3.83
C LYS A 43 -7.11 -15.54 2.47
N LEU A 44 -6.05 -16.25 2.07
CA LEU A 44 -5.82 -16.95 0.79
C LEU A 44 -6.90 -18.01 0.44
N LYS A 45 -8.04 -18.04 1.13
CA LYS A 45 -9.16 -18.95 0.86
C LYS A 45 -10.38 -18.29 0.25
N GLU A 46 -10.51 -16.97 0.35
CA GLU A 46 -11.66 -16.21 -0.19
C GLU A 46 -11.20 -14.99 -0.99
N ALA A 47 -10.00 -15.04 -1.57
CA ALA A 47 -9.72 -14.25 -2.74
C ALA A 47 -10.68 -14.75 -3.84
N VAL A 48 -11.86 -14.12 -3.94
CA VAL A 48 -12.61 -14.02 -5.20
C VAL A 48 -11.55 -13.88 -6.26
N ALA A 49 -11.38 -14.90 -7.12
CA ALA A 49 -10.27 -15.05 -8.05
C ALA A 49 -9.89 -13.68 -8.65
N GLY A 50 -8.92 -13.02 -8.02
CA GLY A 50 -8.58 -11.65 -8.33
C GLY A 50 -7.87 -11.68 -9.67
N VAL A 51 -8.16 -10.72 -10.54
CA VAL A 51 -7.32 -10.55 -11.72
C VAL A 51 -5.92 -10.20 -11.23
N CYS A 52 -4.92 -10.97 -11.63
CA CYS A 52 -3.51 -10.62 -11.44
C CYS A 52 -3.17 -9.47 -12.37
N ALA A 53 -3.52 -8.27 -11.93
CA ALA A 53 -3.30 -7.02 -12.62
C ALA A 53 -3.04 -5.91 -11.60
N GLU A 54 -2.23 -4.94 -12.03
CA GLU A 54 -2.00 -3.70 -11.30
C GLU A 54 -3.12 -2.71 -11.66
N MET A 55 -4.16 -2.66 -10.82
CA MET A 55 -5.32 -1.79 -11.04
C MET A 55 -5.18 -0.42 -10.35
N CYS A 56 -4.20 -0.29 -9.45
CA CYS A 56 -3.82 0.95 -8.77
C CYS A 56 -2.36 0.84 -8.34
N SER A 57 -1.65 1.96 -8.19
CA SER A 57 -0.29 1.99 -7.61
C SER A 57 -0.27 2.60 -6.21
N ASN A 58 -1.22 3.48 -5.90
CA ASN A 58 -1.33 4.13 -4.60
C ASN A 58 -2.79 4.39 -4.19
N ASP A 59 -3.00 4.83 -2.95
CA ASP A 59 -4.34 5.10 -2.41
C ASP A 59 -5.08 6.22 -3.14
N SER A 60 -4.40 7.20 -3.72
CA SER A 60 -5.02 8.37 -4.37
C SER A 60 -5.76 7.99 -5.65
N GLU A 61 -5.28 6.97 -6.36
CA GLU A 61 -5.92 6.39 -7.54
C GLU A 61 -7.27 5.71 -7.22
N CYS A 62 -7.47 5.32 -5.96
CA CYS A 62 -8.68 4.66 -5.53
C CYS A 62 -9.82 5.64 -5.22
N PRO A 63 -11.07 5.31 -5.56
CA PRO A 63 -12.20 6.20 -5.26
C PRO A 63 -12.51 6.22 -3.76
N ASN A 64 -13.02 7.34 -3.27
CA ASN A 64 -13.46 7.53 -1.88
C ASN A 64 -12.36 7.21 -0.86
N ASP A 65 -12.69 6.47 0.19
CA ASP A 65 -11.84 6.00 1.28
C ASP A 65 -11.15 4.65 1.00
N LYS A 66 -11.27 4.12 -0.23
CA LYS A 66 -10.63 2.85 -0.60
C LYS A 66 -9.12 3.00 -0.69
N LYS A 67 -8.40 1.97 -0.22
CA LYS A 67 -6.94 1.86 -0.28
C LYS A 67 -6.52 0.95 -1.42
N CYS A 68 -5.34 1.20 -1.97
CA CYS A 68 -4.72 0.31 -2.94
C CYS A 68 -4.04 -0.83 -2.20
N CYS A 69 -4.65 -2.02 -2.28
CA CYS A 69 -4.27 -3.16 -1.47
C CYS A 69 -3.79 -4.32 -2.34
N SER A 70 -2.75 -5.02 -1.89
CA SER A 70 -2.30 -6.24 -2.54
C SER A 70 -3.36 -7.33 -2.45
N ASN A 71 -3.67 -7.96 -3.58
CA ASN A 71 -4.55 -9.13 -3.65
C ASN A 71 -3.76 -10.46 -3.71
N GLY A 72 -2.43 -10.40 -3.55
CA GLY A 72 -1.52 -11.55 -3.60
C GLY A 72 -0.71 -11.68 -4.89
N CYS A 73 -1.18 -11.15 -6.03
CA CYS A 73 -0.41 -11.14 -7.30
C CYS A 73 -0.42 -9.79 -8.03
N GLY A 74 -1.30 -8.86 -7.65
CA GLY A 74 -1.28 -7.46 -8.06
C GLY A 74 -1.95 -6.58 -7.00
N HIS A 75 -2.42 -5.41 -7.41
CA HIS A 75 -3.10 -4.45 -6.52
C HIS A 75 -4.49 -4.08 -7.01
N GLN A 76 -5.39 -3.87 -6.06
CA GLN A 76 -6.75 -3.45 -6.32
C GLN A 76 -7.25 -2.53 -5.20
N CYS A 77 -8.14 -1.60 -5.56
CA CYS A 77 -8.82 -0.76 -4.59
C CYS A 77 -9.77 -1.57 -3.70
N MET A 78 -9.45 -1.68 -2.42
CA MET A 78 -10.25 -2.40 -1.41
C MET A 78 -10.77 -1.45 -0.34
N THR A 79 -11.90 -1.79 0.27
CA THR A 79 -12.39 -1.07 1.45
C THR A 79 -11.51 -1.42 2.65
N PRO A 80 -10.90 -0.44 3.34
CA PRO A 80 -10.01 -0.72 4.46
C PRO A 80 -10.77 -1.13 5.71
N TYR A 81 -10.10 -1.85 6.61
CA TYR A 81 -10.56 -2.02 7.98
C TYR A 81 -10.16 -0.82 8.83
N ALA A 82 -11.08 -0.37 9.67
CA ALA A 82 -10.84 0.72 10.60
C ALA A 82 -9.82 0.30 11.67
N GLU A 83 -8.83 1.15 11.91
CA GLU A 83 -7.91 1.02 13.04
C GLU A 83 -8.50 1.65 14.28
N LYS A 84 -8.41 0.94 15.41
CA LYS A 84 -8.83 1.48 16.69
C LYS A 84 -7.74 2.34 17.31
N PRO A 85 -8.16 3.27 18.19
CA PRO A 85 -7.19 4.11 18.82
C PRO A 85 -6.16 3.42 19.72
N GLY A 86 -4.89 3.68 19.47
CA GLY A 86 -3.73 3.42 20.31
C GLY A 86 -2.61 2.79 19.49
N SER A 87 -1.50 2.48 20.15
CA SER A 87 -0.47 1.62 19.55
C SER A 87 -0.44 0.28 20.27
N CYS A 88 -0.03 -0.76 19.56
CA CYS A 88 0.21 -2.05 20.20
C CYS A 88 1.31 -1.90 21.27
N PRO A 89 1.14 -2.49 22.45
CA PRO A 89 2.21 -2.54 23.44
C PRO A 89 3.43 -3.24 22.83
N LYS A 90 4.65 -2.83 23.23
CA LYS A 90 5.85 -3.58 22.86
C LYS A 90 5.71 -5.00 23.41
N ASN A 91 5.88 -6.00 22.55
CA ASN A 91 5.88 -7.40 22.99
C ASN A 91 7.02 -7.64 23.99
N HIS A 92 6.69 -8.25 25.13
CA HIS A 92 7.65 -8.61 26.17
C HIS A 92 7.84 -10.14 26.31
N GLY A 93 7.31 -10.95 25.38
CA GLY A 93 7.47 -12.40 25.43
C GLY A 93 6.94 -13.14 24.21
N GLU A 94 7.27 -14.43 24.14
CA GLU A 94 6.73 -15.41 23.18
C GLU A 94 5.32 -15.80 23.62
N GLY A 95 4.30 -15.13 23.07
CA GLY A 95 2.91 -15.56 23.26
C GLY A 95 2.66 -16.93 22.61
N LEU A 96 1.56 -17.57 22.97
CA LEU A 96 1.11 -18.75 22.22
C LEU A 96 0.87 -18.35 20.76
N CYS A 97 1.28 -19.18 19.82
CA CYS A 97 1.05 -18.96 18.39
C CYS A 97 -0.41 -19.23 18.03
N VAL A 98 -1.27 -18.29 18.42
CA VAL A 98 -2.71 -18.30 18.18
C VAL A 98 -3.09 -17.09 17.33
N GLU A 99 -4.01 -17.33 16.39
CA GLU A 99 -4.66 -16.30 15.58
C GLU A 99 -6.02 -15.99 16.21
N GLU A 100 -6.03 -15.18 17.27
CA GLU A 100 -7.26 -14.78 17.98
C GLU A 100 -8.03 -13.71 17.21
N CYS A 101 -7.33 -12.84 16.50
CA CYS A 101 -7.89 -11.72 15.76
C CYS A 101 -7.13 -11.52 14.44
N SER A 102 -7.76 -10.80 13.50
CA SER A 102 -7.09 -10.35 12.26
C SER A 102 -7.05 -8.82 12.15
N HIS A 103 -8.02 -8.14 12.76
CA HIS A 103 -8.20 -6.70 12.70
C HIS A 103 -8.67 -6.20 14.07
N ASP A 104 -8.42 -4.91 14.36
CA ASP A 104 -8.87 -4.26 15.59
C ASP A 104 -10.38 -4.40 15.81
N THR A 105 -11.16 -4.46 14.72
CA THR A 105 -12.62 -4.66 14.73
C THR A 105 -13.04 -6.04 15.25
N ASN A 106 -12.15 -7.04 15.25
CA ASN A 106 -12.43 -8.34 15.88
C ASN A 106 -12.36 -8.27 17.41
N CYS A 107 -11.62 -7.31 17.96
CA CYS A 107 -11.44 -7.16 19.39
C CYS A 107 -12.59 -6.37 20.02
N VAL A 108 -12.88 -6.58 21.29
CA VAL A 108 -13.90 -5.79 22.01
C VAL A 108 -13.35 -4.44 22.45
N ASN A 109 -14.23 -3.48 22.72
CA ASN A 109 -13.87 -2.16 23.28
C ASN A 109 -12.74 -1.46 22.47
N ASP A 110 -11.75 -0.90 23.16
CA ASP A 110 -10.58 -0.23 22.60
C ASP A 110 -9.40 -1.18 22.33
N GLN A 111 -9.57 -2.49 22.56
CA GLN A 111 -8.50 -3.45 22.32
C GLN A 111 -8.12 -3.51 20.84
N LYS A 112 -6.82 -3.61 20.60
CA LYS A 112 -6.21 -3.70 19.29
C LYS A 112 -5.75 -5.12 19.00
N CYS A 113 -5.79 -5.51 17.74
CA CYS A 113 -5.27 -6.77 17.28
C CYS A 113 -3.77 -6.65 17.05
N CYS A 114 -2.99 -7.18 17.98
CA CYS A 114 -1.54 -6.99 18.02
C CYS A 114 -0.83 -8.30 17.75
N SER A 115 0.23 -8.25 16.93
CA SER A 115 1.10 -9.41 16.75
C SER A 115 1.77 -9.75 18.08
N ASN A 116 1.84 -11.02 18.43
CA ASN A 116 2.53 -11.53 19.62
C ASN A 116 3.86 -12.25 19.29
N GLY A 117 4.37 -12.06 18.07
CA GLY A 117 5.61 -12.66 17.57
C GLY A 117 5.39 -13.81 16.56
N CYS A 118 4.33 -14.61 16.73
CA CYS A 118 3.99 -15.68 15.78
C CYS A 118 2.50 -15.75 15.39
N GLY A 119 1.62 -15.11 16.17
CA GLY A 119 0.22 -14.92 15.83
C GLY A 119 -0.28 -13.52 16.21
N HIS A 120 -1.58 -13.40 16.45
CA HIS A 120 -2.25 -12.15 16.78
C HIS A 120 -3.22 -12.32 17.94
N GLN A 121 -3.20 -11.36 18.87
CA GLN A 121 -4.02 -11.36 20.07
C GLN A 121 -4.59 -9.97 20.35
N CYS A 122 -5.81 -9.94 20.89
CA CYS A 122 -6.44 -8.71 21.35
C CYS A 122 -5.76 -8.19 22.61
N MET A 123 -5.14 -7.01 22.51
CA MET A 123 -4.40 -6.37 23.60
C MET A 123 -4.94 -4.97 23.87
N ALA A 124 -4.90 -4.54 25.13
CA ALA A 124 -5.21 -3.15 25.46
C ALA A 124 -4.18 -2.21 24.80
N PRO A 125 -4.62 -1.08 24.23
CA PRO A 125 -3.72 -0.15 23.56
C PRO A 125 -2.77 0.50 24.56
N TYR A 126 -1.51 0.70 24.15
CA TYR A 126 -0.60 1.55 24.89
C TYR A 126 -1.02 3.02 24.72
N LYS A 127 -1.29 3.71 25.83
CA LYS A 127 -1.76 5.12 25.87
C LYS A 127 -0.65 6.14 25.58
N GLY A 128 0.37 5.78 24.80
CA GLY A 128 1.40 6.71 24.36
C GLY A 128 0.84 7.72 23.36
N ALA A 129 1.38 8.94 23.36
CA ALA A 129 0.90 10.04 22.52
C ALA A 129 0.82 9.62 21.05
N TRP A 130 -0.41 9.47 20.58
CA TRP A 130 -0.71 9.30 19.18
C TRP A 130 -0.14 10.45 18.35
N ARG A 131 0.79 10.13 17.46
CA ARG A 131 1.02 10.98 16.30
C ARG A 131 0.06 10.54 15.22
N GLN A 132 -1.01 11.30 15.05
CA GLN A 132 -1.66 11.38 13.75
C GLN A 132 -0.65 12.05 12.83
N LYS A 133 -0.17 11.34 11.81
CA LYS A 133 0.58 11.94 10.71
C LYS A 133 -0.42 12.30 9.62
#